data_AF-A0A935CET5-F1
#
_entry.id   AF-A0A935CET5-F1
#
_cell.length_a   1.000
_cell.length_b   1.000
_cell.length_c   1.000
_cell.angle_alpha   90.00
_cell.angle_beta   90.00
_cell.angle_gamma   90.00
#
_symmetry.space_group_name_H-M   'P 1'
#
loop_
_entity.id
_entity.type
_entity.pdbx_description
1 polymer ?
#
loop_
_entity_poly.entity_id
_entity_poly.type
_entity_poly.pdbx_seq_one_letter_code
_entity_poly.pdbx_strand_id
1 'polypeptide(L)'
;MDPSDLMLAYGTLRAGVPPYEEFDLPARETVRAGVRVPGWLFDLGAYPAARLDLAALRGERPVTATFVADVVRFGLDRPVDEALATFDEYEEVDPDSSPNIYRRLLIPLAGLGGLTDDSVGVGADLAGRWAWIYEWVGSIEDLPEVPSGDWLAR
;
A
#
# COMPACT_ATOMS: atom_id res chain seq x y z
N MET A 1 -0.77 -8.28 20.10
CA MET A 1 -1.39 -8.62 18.81
C MET A 1 -0.29 -9.18 17.96
N ASP A 2 -0.53 -10.29 17.25
CA ASP A 2 0.43 -10.73 16.25
C ASP A 2 0.53 -9.66 15.15
N PRO A 3 1.74 -9.32 14.69
CA PRO A 3 1.92 -8.34 13.62
C PRO A 3 1.23 -8.86 12.36
N SER A 4 0.56 -7.96 11.64
CA SER A 4 -0.02 -8.36 10.35
C SER A 4 1.10 -8.79 9.39
N ASP A 5 0.90 -9.94 8.74
CA ASP A 5 1.72 -10.49 7.66
C ASP A 5 1.28 -9.98 6.27
N LEU A 6 0.37 -8.99 6.23
CA LEU A 6 -0.19 -8.44 4.99
C LEU A 6 0.23 -6.98 4.78
N MET A 7 0.45 -6.63 3.52
CA MET A 7 0.75 -5.27 3.08
C MET A 7 -0.03 -4.93 1.80
N LEU A 8 -0.39 -3.66 1.64
CA LEU A 8 -0.93 -3.11 0.40
C LEU A 8 0.22 -2.50 -0.42
N ALA A 9 0.54 -3.15 -1.53
CA ALA A 9 1.58 -2.71 -2.47
C ALA A 9 0.94 -1.98 -3.66
N TYR A 10 1.27 -0.70 -3.88
CA TYR A 10 0.72 0.11 -4.96
C TYR A 10 1.77 0.60 -5.97
N GLY A 11 3.03 0.18 -5.80
CA GLY A 11 4.18 0.58 -6.61
C GLY A 11 5.20 -0.55 -6.80
N THR A 12 6.47 -0.27 -6.51
CA THR A 12 7.60 -1.20 -6.66
C THR A 12 7.50 -2.47 -5.82
N LEU A 13 6.71 -2.43 -4.74
CA LEU A 13 6.44 -3.61 -3.93
C LEU A 13 5.42 -4.58 -4.58
N ARG A 14 4.78 -4.23 -5.70
CA ARG A 14 3.89 -5.15 -6.43
C ARG A 14 4.66 -6.29 -7.09
N ALA A 15 3.97 -7.39 -7.36
CA ALA A 15 4.58 -8.55 -8.00
C ALA A 15 5.05 -8.23 -9.43
N GLY A 16 6.24 -8.72 -9.78
CA GLY A 16 6.83 -8.52 -11.12
C GLY A 16 7.38 -7.12 -11.38
N VAL A 17 7.35 -6.23 -10.40
CA VAL A 17 7.92 -4.88 -10.50
C VAL A 17 9.30 -4.88 -9.83
N PRO A 18 10.35 -4.40 -10.52
CA PRO A 18 11.66 -4.27 -9.89
C PRO A 18 11.63 -3.21 -8.77
N PRO A 19 12.39 -3.41 -7.68
CA PRO A 19 12.58 -2.37 -6.68
C PRO A 19 13.22 -1.12 -7.30
N TYR A 20 12.96 0.03 -6.66
CA TYR A 20 13.72 1.23 -6.89
C TYR A 20 15.07 1.02 -6.17
N GLU A 21 16.12 0.71 -6.94
CA GLU A 21 17.46 0.27 -6.48
C GLU A 21 17.62 -1.24 -6.24
N GLU A 22 18.86 -1.74 -6.26
CA GLU A 22 19.22 -3.14 -6.01
C GLU A 22 19.11 -3.48 -4.51
N PHE A 23 17.88 -3.47 -4.00
CA PHE A 23 17.57 -3.80 -2.61
C PHE A 23 17.14 -5.26 -2.46
N ASP A 24 17.69 -5.97 -1.46
CA ASP A 24 17.26 -7.34 -1.14
C ASP A 24 15.95 -7.33 -0.35
N LEU A 25 14.83 -7.27 -1.07
CA LEU A 25 13.50 -7.24 -0.48
C LEU A 25 13.07 -8.62 0.03
N PRO A 26 12.34 -8.71 1.17
CA PRO A 26 11.77 -9.96 1.66
C PRO A 26 10.85 -10.64 0.63
N ALA A 27 10.80 -11.97 0.69
CA ALA A 27 9.92 -12.74 -0.16
C ALA A 27 8.44 -12.40 0.13
N ARG A 28 7.67 -12.21 -0.94
CA ARG A 28 6.26 -11.82 -0.87
C ARG A 28 5.43 -12.50 -1.94
N GLU A 29 4.19 -12.82 -1.61
CA GLU A 29 3.21 -13.39 -2.54
C GLU A 29 1.98 -12.49 -2.66
N THR A 30 1.47 -12.30 -3.88
CA THR A 30 0.20 -11.58 -4.07
C THR A 30 -0.95 -12.50 -3.66
N VAL A 31 -1.66 -12.13 -2.59
CA VAL A 31 -2.86 -12.82 -2.12
C VAL A 31 -4.09 -12.34 -2.89
N ARG A 32 -4.14 -11.02 -3.16
CA ARG A 32 -5.25 -10.41 -3.91
C ARG A 32 -4.71 -9.25 -4.75
N ALA A 33 -4.84 -9.37 -6.07
CA ALA A 33 -4.51 -8.27 -6.97
C ALA A 33 -5.66 -7.28 -7.10
N GLY A 34 -5.35 -6.00 -7.31
CA GLY A 34 -6.31 -5.02 -7.81
C GLY A 34 -7.38 -4.61 -6.79
N VAL A 35 -6.98 -4.28 -5.57
CA VAL A 35 -7.85 -3.70 -4.54
C VAL A 35 -7.86 -2.18 -4.66
N ARG A 36 -9.05 -1.58 -4.61
CA ARG A 36 -9.23 -0.13 -4.58
C ARG A 36 -9.16 0.40 -3.16
N VAL A 37 -8.23 1.31 -2.92
CA VAL A 37 -7.98 1.96 -1.64
C VAL A 37 -8.40 3.44 -1.74
N PRO A 38 -9.26 3.96 -0.85
CA PRO A 38 -9.62 5.38 -0.83
C PRO A 38 -8.40 6.29 -0.67
N GLY A 39 -8.21 7.20 -1.61
CA GLY A 39 -7.05 8.07 -1.66
C GLY A 39 -6.64 8.44 -3.08
N TRP A 40 -5.49 9.09 -3.17
CA TRP A 40 -4.89 9.58 -4.41
C TRP A 40 -3.53 8.94 -4.64
N LEU A 41 -3.17 8.82 -5.92
CA LEU A 41 -1.89 8.31 -6.36
C LEU A 41 -1.21 9.36 -7.22
N PHE A 42 0.07 9.60 -6.98
CA PHE A 42 0.88 10.58 -7.69
C PHE A 42 2.10 9.91 -8.29
N ASP A 43 2.59 10.43 -9.41
CA ASP A 43 3.77 9.92 -10.10
C ASP A 43 5.02 10.69 -9.68
N LEU A 44 5.98 10.01 -9.04
CA LEU A 44 7.33 10.55 -8.77
C LEU A 44 8.32 10.18 -9.90
N GLY A 45 7.82 9.63 -11.01
CA GLY A 45 8.59 9.13 -12.13
C GLY A 45 9.00 7.68 -11.92
N ALA A 46 9.97 7.43 -11.04
CA ALA A 46 10.52 6.09 -10.85
C ALA A 46 9.66 5.18 -9.96
N TYR A 47 8.83 5.75 -9.10
CA TYR A 47 7.91 5.07 -8.19
C TYR A 47 6.67 5.96 -7.93
N PRO A 48 5.56 5.42 -7.41
CA PRO A 48 4.39 6.21 -7.06
C PRO A 48 4.41 6.72 -5.62
N ALA A 49 3.68 7.79 -5.35
CA ALA A 49 3.32 8.25 -4.01
C ALA A 49 1.81 8.08 -3.77
N ALA A 50 1.42 7.37 -2.71
CA ALA A 50 0.01 7.27 -2.32
C ALA A 50 -0.32 8.15 -1.10
N ARG A 51 -1.49 8.81 -1.14
CA ARG A 51 -2.09 9.54 -0.01
C ARG A 51 -3.44 8.95 0.32
N LEU A 52 -3.64 8.55 1.57
CA LEU A 52 -4.88 7.93 2.01
C LEU A 52 -5.95 8.99 2.30
N ASP A 53 -7.17 8.71 1.85
CA ASP A 53 -8.34 9.39 2.37
C ASP A 53 -8.79 8.72 3.67
N LEU A 54 -8.13 9.05 4.78
CA LEU A 54 -8.41 8.46 6.09
C LEU A 54 -9.86 8.67 6.55
N ALA A 55 -10.48 9.81 6.20
CA ALA A 55 -11.87 10.08 6.54
C ALA A 55 -12.82 9.16 5.75
N ALA A 56 -12.57 8.96 4.46
CA ALA A 56 -13.35 8.01 3.66
C ALA A 56 -13.13 6.55 4.11
N LEU A 57 -11.88 6.16 4.44
CA LEU A 57 -11.56 4.84 5.01
C LEU A 57 -12.31 4.55 6.31
N ARG A 58 -12.56 5.57 7.13
CA ARG A 58 -13.33 5.46 8.37
C ARG A 58 -14.85 5.56 8.17
N GLY A 59 -15.30 5.80 6.93
CA GLY A 59 -16.71 6.03 6.62
C GLY A 59 -17.24 7.38 7.11
N GLU A 60 -16.37 8.32 7.45
CA GLU A 60 -16.72 9.68 7.91
C GLU A 60 -17.19 10.56 6.73
N ARG A 61 -16.80 10.21 5.49
CA ARG A 61 -17.27 10.86 4.26
C ARG A 61 -17.34 9.88 3.07
N PRO A 62 -18.07 10.23 1.99
CA PRO A 62 -18.07 9.45 0.76
C PRO A 62 -16.67 9.36 0.13
N VAL A 63 -16.36 8.21 -0.49
CA VAL A 63 -15.13 8.03 -1.28
C VAL A 63 -15.22 8.87 -2.54
N THR A 64 -14.24 9.76 -2.77
CA THR A 64 -14.17 10.62 -3.96
C THR A 64 -13.03 10.26 -4.91
N ALA A 65 -12.03 9.53 -4.43
CA ALA A 65 -10.89 9.05 -5.20
C ALA A 65 -10.42 7.70 -4.65
N THR A 66 -9.86 6.87 -5.53
CA THR A 66 -9.23 5.59 -5.15
C THR A 66 -7.97 5.35 -5.96
N PHE A 67 -7.03 4.60 -5.38
CA PHE A 67 -5.91 4.02 -6.10
C PHE A 67 -5.91 2.50 -5.99
N VAL A 68 -5.15 1.84 -6.87
CA VAL A 68 -5.05 0.39 -6.98
C VAL A 68 -3.82 -0.10 -6.22
N ALA A 69 -4.03 -1.08 -5.36
CA ALA A 69 -2.99 -1.80 -4.65
C ALA A 69 -3.24 -3.31 -4.72
N ASP A 70 -2.17 -4.10 -4.60
CA ASP A 70 -2.27 -5.53 -4.38
C ASP A 70 -2.10 -5.82 -2.89
N VAL A 71 -2.90 -6.73 -2.34
CA VAL A 71 -2.66 -7.31 -1.02
C VAL A 71 -1.58 -8.38 -1.20
N VAL A 72 -0.44 -8.15 -0.57
CA VAL A 72 0.68 -9.09 -0.55
C VAL A 72 0.86 -9.67 0.85
N ARG A 73 1.17 -10.95 0.94
CA ARG A 73 1.66 -11.59 2.17
C ARG A 73 3.17 -11.58 2.16
N PHE A 74 3.78 -11.29 3.30
CA PHE A 74 5.22 -11.29 3.52
C PHE A 74 5.58 -12.12 4.77
N GLY A 75 6.87 -12.20 5.11
CA GLY A 75 7.35 -13.04 6.20
C GLY A 75 7.39 -14.54 5.82
N LEU A 76 7.61 -14.82 4.53
CA LEU A 76 7.66 -16.18 3.97
C LEU A 76 9.04 -16.82 4.14
N ASP A 77 10.09 -16.01 4.04
CA ASP A 77 11.50 -16.39 4.08
C ASP A 77 12.20 -15.95 5.37
N ARG A 78 11.56 -15.09 6.17
CA ARG A 78 12.07 -14.56 7.45
C ARG A 78 10.92 -14.16 8.38
N PRO A 79 11.15 -13.97 9.70
CA PRO A 79 10.11 -13.50 10.63
C PRO A 79 9.44 -12.21 10.17
N VAL A 80 8.15 -12.04 10.49
CA VAL A 80 7.35 -10.87 10.08
C VAL A 80 8.00 -9.56 10.51
N ASP A 81 8.45 -9.46 11.76
CA ASP A 81 9.08 -8.23 12.27
C ASP A 81 10.39 -7.89 11.54
N GLU A 82 11.16 -8.91 11.14
CA GLU A 82 12.41 -8.73 10.40
C GLU A 82 12.12 -8.28 8.96
N ALA A 83 11.19 -8.94 8.27
CA ALA A 83 10.76 -8.53 6.93
C ALA A 83 10.20 -7.10 6.92
N LEU A 84 9.43 -6.78 7.95
CA LEU A 84 8.82 -5.46 8.10
C LEU A 84 9.87 -4.36 8.33
N ALA A 85 10.92 -4.64 9.11
CA ALA A 85 12.06 -3.74 9.27
C ALA A 85 12.84 -3.53 7.96
N THR A 86 12.96 -4.57 7.12
CA THR A 86 13.59 -4.45 5.79
C THR A 86 12.77 -3.54 4.86
N PHE A 87 11.43 -3.62 4.90
CA PHE A 87 10.58 -2.68 4.13
C PHE A 87 10.66 -1.25 4.67
N ASP A 88 10.80 -1.07 5.98
CA ASP A 88 11.01 0.25 6.58
C ASP A 88 12.32 0.87 6.08
N GLU A 89 13.41 0.11 6.04
CA GLU A 89 14.70 0.57 5.50
C GLU A 89 14.58 0.94 4.01
N TYR A 90 13.90 0.12 3.21
CA TYR A 90 13.67 0.37 1.78
C TYR A 90 12.83 1.64 1.52
N GLU A 91 11.79 1.89 2.32
CA GLU A 91 10.92 3.07 2.19
C GLU A 91 11.43 4.30 2.97
N GLU A 92 12.67 4.24 3.50
CA GLU A 92 13.27 5.28 4.34
C GLU A 92 12.35 5.72 5.50
N VAL A 93 11.70 4.74 6.14
CA VAL A 93 10.85 4.94 7.32
C VAL A 93 11.64 4.57 8.57
N ASP A 94 11.97 5.58 9.37
CA ASP A 94 12.45 5.35 10.74
C ASP A 94 11.34 5.74 11.74
N PRO A 95 10.77 4.77 12.49
CA PRO A 95 9.70 5.06 13.44
C PRO A 95 10.14 6.01 14.59
N ASP A 96 11.44 6.09 14.87
CA ASP A 96 12.01 6.85 15.98
C ASP A 96 12.66 8.17 15.54
N SER A 97 12.77 8.44 14.23
CA SER A 97 13.38 9.67 13.72
C SER A 97 12.51 10.44 12.71
N SER A 98 12.89 11.70 12.51
CA SER A 98 12.26 12.65 11.61
C SER A 98 13.37 13.48 10.95
N PRO A 99 13.27 13.80 9.65
CA PRO A 99 12.09 13.66 8.79
C PRO A 99 12.03 12.34 7.97
N ASN A 100 10.86 11.68 7.97
CA ASN A 100 10.56 10.58 7.04
C ASN A 100 9.80 11.11 5.81
N ILE A 101 9.99 10.47 4.65
CA ILE A 101 9.23 10.77 3.42
C ILE A 101 8.03 9.84 3.21
N TYR A 102 8.00 8.71 3.91
CA TYR A 102 6.83 7.84 4.07
C TYR A 102 6.44 7.70 5.55
N ARG A 103 5.21 7.26 5.81
CA ARG A 103 4.80 6.72 7.10
C ARG A 103 4.12 5.38 6.91
N ARG A 104 4.39 4.44 7.80
CA ARG A 104 3.70 3.14 7.79
C ARG A 104 2.42 3.21 8.62
N LEU A 105 1.31 2.77 8.03
CA LEU A 105 0.00 2.69 8.68
C LEU A 105 -0.55 1.27 8.61
N LEU A 106 -1.26 0.84 9.64
CA LEU A 106 -2.04 -0.39 9.62
C LEU A 106 -3.50 -0.02 9.37
N ILE A 107 -4.08 -0.51 8.27
CA ILE A 107 -5.48 -0.20 7.91
C ILE A 107 -6.31 -1.49 7.78
N PRO A 108 -7.62 -1.44 8.08
CA PRO A 108 -8.49 -2.60 7.88
C PRO A 108 -8.68 -2.86 6.39
N LEU A 109 -8.64 -4.14 5.98
CA LEU A 109 -8.98 -4.55 4.62
C LEU A 109 -10.49 -4.59 4.38
N ALA A 110 -11.28 -4.61 5.46
CA ALA A 110 -12.73 -4.55 5.39
C ALA A 110 -13.19 -3.26 4.70
N GLY A 111 -14.08 -3.38 3.71
CA GLY A 111 -14.63 -2.24 2.98
C GLY A 111 -13.80 -1.75 1.79
N LEU A 112 -12.60 -2.31 1.56
CA LEU A 112 -11.87 -2.05 0.32
C LEU A 112 -12.52 -2.80 -0.86
N GLY A 113 -12.72 -2.10 -1.98
CA GLY A 113 -13.42 -2.62 -3.16
C GLY A 113 -12.50 -3.36 -4.13
N GLY A 114 -13.06 -4.26 -4.96
CA GLY A 114 -12.34 -4.84 -6.10
C GLY A 114 -12.36 -3.94 -7.35
N LEU A 115 -11.55 -4.26 -8.36
CA LEU A 115 -11.53 -3.57 -9.66
C LEU A 115 -12.84 -3.71 -10.47
N THR A 116 -13.64 -4.75 -10.21
CA THR A 116 -14.93 -4.99 -10.87
C THR A 116 -16.08 -4.35 -10.07
N ASP A 117 -17.03 -3.70 -10.75
CA ASP A 117 -18.25 -3.07 -10.17
C ASP A 117 -19.15 -4.03 -9.37
N ASP A 118 -18.90 -5.34 -9.44
CA ASP A 118 -19.52 -6.32 -8.57
C ASP A 118 -18.83 -6.29 -7.21
N SER A 119 -19.35 -5.44 -6.32
CA SER A 119 -19.59 -5.53 -4.85
C SER A 119 -18.96 -6.63 -3.96
N VAL A 120 -17.99 -7.41 -4.44
CA VAL A 120 -17.22 -8.35 -3.66
C VAL A 120 -15.95 -7.61 -3.27
N GLY A 121 -15.85 -7.22 -2.00
CA GLY A 121 -14.65 -6.59 -1.44
C GLY A 121 -13.43 -7.50 -1.54
N VAL A 122 -12.46 -7.32 -0.65
CA VAL A 122 -11.21 -8.11 -0.60
C VAL A 122 -11.35 -9.64 -0.54
N GLY A 123 -12.56 -10.19 -0.37
CA GLY A 123 -12.85 -11.61 -0.22
C GLY A 123 -13.16 -11.98 1.23
N ALA A 124 -13.83 -13.12 1.45
CA ALA A 124 -14.20 -13.58 2.80
C ALA A 124 -12.97 -13.99 3.64
N ASP A 125 -11.90 -14.41 2.98
CA ASP A 125 -10.60 -14.79 3.53
C ASP A 125 -9.79 -13.59 4.06
N LEU A 126 -10.04 -12.40 3.53
CA LEU A 126 -9.43 -11.14 3.97
C LEU A 126 -10.37 -10.29 4.84
N ALA A 127 -11.61 -10.75 5.07
CA ALA A 127 -12.55 -10.08 5.94
C ALA A 127 -12.03 -10.06 7.40
N GLY A 128 -12.03 -8.88 8.03
CA GLY A 128 -11.52 -8.70 9.39
C GLY A 128 -9.99 -8.67 9.52
N ARG A 129 -9.27 -8.83 8.40
CA ARG A 129 -7.81 -8.69 8.35
C ARG A 129 -7.41 -7.22 8.19
N TRP A 130 -6.17 -6.94 8.56
CA TRP A 130 -5.53 -5.63 8.46
C TRP A 130 -4.29 -5.77 7.62
N ALA A 131 -3.90 -4.71 6.91
CA ALA A 131 -2.67 -4.70 6.12
C ALA A 131 -1.89 -3.41 6.38
N TRP A 132 -0.57 -3.54 6.36
CA TRP A 132 0.34 -2.41 6.37
C TRP A 132 0.27 -1.66 5.03
N ILE A 133 0.48 -0.35 5.07
CA ILE A 133 0.67 0.48 3.88
C ILE A 133 1.66 1.59 4.20
N TYR A 134 2.59 1.82 3.27
CA TYR A 134 3.47 2.98 3.31
C TYR A 134 2.76 4.14 2.64
N GLU A 135 2.41 5.18 3.37
CA GLU A 135 1.77 6.38 2.82
C GLU A 135 2.83 7.46 2.63
N TRP A 136 2.87 8.09 1.47
CA TRP A 136 3.74 9.24 1.22
C TRP A 136 3.43 10.33 2.24
N VAL A 137 4.45 10.97 2.82
CA VAL A 137 4.31 12.16 3.70
C VAL A 137 4.96 13.42 3.13
N GLY A 138 5.77 13.30 2.07
CA GLY A 138 6.34 14.44 1.35
C GLY A 138 5.31 15.36 0.68
N SER A 139 5.76 16.51 0.18
CA SER A 139 4.88 17.45 -0.53
C SER A 139 4.24 16.78 -1.76
N ILE A 140 3.00 17.19 -2.07
CA ILE A 140 2.23 16.72 -3.23
C ILE A 140 1.78 17.88 -4.13
N GLU A 141 2.06 19.14 -3.78
CA GLU A 141 1.50 20.32 -4.44
C GLU A 141 1.84 20.40 -5.94
N ASP A 142 3.02 19.90 -6.32
CA ASP A 142 3.51 19.93 -7.71
C ASP A 142 3.60 18.53 -8.34
N LEU A 143 3.07 17.50 -7.68
CA LEU A 143 3.15 16.13 -8.20
C LEU A 143 2.00 15.84 -9.17
N PRO A 144 2.28 15.27 -10.36
CA PRO A 144 1.23 14.86 -11.27
C PRO A 144 0.43 13.69 -10.66
N GLU A 145 -0.89 13.89 -10.51
CA GLU A 145 -1.80 12.82 -10.12
C GLU A 145 -1.89 11.76 -11.24
N VAL A 146 -1.94 10.48 -10.86
CA VAL A 146 -2.18 9.34 -11.75
C VAL A 146 -3.70 9.16 -11.89
N PRO A 147 -4.35 9.57 -13.00
CA PRO A 147 -5.81 9.65 -13.04
C PRO A 147 -6.54 8.31 -12.95
N SER A 148 -5.88 7.23 -13.37
CA SER A 148 -6.41 5.86 -13.26
C SER A 148 -6.36 5.33 -11.81
N GLY A 149 -5.53 5.94 -10.96
CA GLY A 149 -5.16 5.40 -9.66
C GLY A 149 -4.33 4.12 -9.73
N ASP A 150 -3.97 3.61 -10.92
CA ASP A 150 -3.13 2.42 -11.08
C ASP A 150 -1.81 2.80 -11.74
N TRP A 151 -0.73 2.72 -10.95
CA TRP A 151 0.62 3.06 -11.41
C TRP A 151 1.11 2.16 -12.55
N LEU A 152 0.65 0.91 -12.64
CA LEU A 152 1.08 -0.01 -13.70
C LEU A 152 0.28 0.17 -15.00
N ALA A 153 -0.79 0.95 -14.98
CA ALA A 153 -1.62 1.26 -16.14
C ALA A 153 -1.31 2.64 -16.77
N ARG A 154 -0.18 3.25 -16.37
CA ARG A 154 0.26 4.58 -16.83
C ARG A 154 0.82 4.58 -18.26
#